data_AF-A0A7Y3DJM1-F1
#
_entry.id   AF-A0A7Y3DJM1-F1
#
_cell.length_a   1.000
_cell.length_b   1.000
_cell.length_c   1.000
_cell.angle_alpha   90.00
_cell.angle_beta   90.00
_cell.angle_gamma   90.00
#
_symmetry.space_group_name_H-M   'P 1'
#
loop_
_entity.id
_entity.type
_entity.pdbx_description
1 polymer ?
#
loop_
_entity_poly.entity_id
_entity_poly.type
_entity_poly.pdbx_seq_one_letter_code
_entity_poly.pdbx_strand_id
1 'polypeptide(L)'
;MTPAADLLLIAVAEITLRLDEAGPDAADRVTPCDPWTVRDVLAHCSGSMLRVVEGRLHQFTPEDNEIDVAERRAWPLPRVRDELRDTAEPTARHVDAAHGRLDGLALGVWVHAGDIRQALGIEPAYRSPGADLALGLLEDRSRRLDVGVAATIDGTQLTLGSRDPDGRLICNTDTFVRLVAGRDPGPVELIGCDPADLLLFT
;
A
#
# COMPACT_ATOMS: atom_id res chain seq x y z
N MET A 1 -9.32 2.03 17.53
CA MET A 1 -8.91 2.48 16.20
C MET A 1 -9.58 1.58 15.18
N THR A 2 -9.91 2.10 14.00
CA THR A 2 -10.35 1.33 12.85
C THR A 2 -9.22 0.41 12.36
N PRO A 3 -9.53 -0.70 11.66
CA PRO A 3 -8.52 -1.54 11.02
C PRO A 3 -7.54 -0.78 10.14
N ALA A 4 -8.01 0.26 9.43
CA ALA A 4 -7.16 1.11 8.60
C ALA A 4 -6.17 1.96 9.41
N ALA A 5 -6.61 2.53 10.54
CA ALA A 5 -5.71 3.28 11.42
C ALA A 5 -4.65 2.38 12.05
N ASP A 6 -5.03 1.17 12.50
CA ASP A 6 -4.09 0.15 12.99
C ASP A 6 -3.09 -0.26 11.89
N LEU A 7 -3.57 -0.52 10.67
CA LEU A 7 -2.73 -0.91 9.54
C LEU A 7 -1.69 0.16 9.21
N LEU A 8 -2.07 1.44 9.21
CA LEU A 8 -1.16 2.56 8.95
C LEU A 8 -0.01 2.58 9.96
N LEU A 9 -0.32 2.48 11.26
CA LEU A 9 0.70 2.50 12.32
C LEU A 9 1.64 1.30 12.23
N ILE A 10 1.08 0.11 11.95
CA ILE A 10 1.86 -1.11 11.74
C ILE A 10 2.81 -0.94 10.54
N ALA A 11 2.31 -0.42 9.42
CA ALA A 11 3.11 -0.20 8.22
C ALA A 11 4.29 0.75 8.48
N VAL A 12 4.04 1.89 9.12
CA VAL A 12 5.08 2.89 9.42
C VAL A 12 6.10 2.34 10.43
N ALA A 13 5.65 1.69 11.50
CA ALA A 13 6.54 1.12 12.50
C ALA A 13 7.46 0.06 11.89
N GLU A 14 6.91 -0.83 11.06
CA GLU A 14 7.68 -1.90 10.45
C GLU A 14 8.66 -1.36 9.40
N ILE A 15 8.23 -0.46 8.51
CA ILE A 15 9.12 0.01 7.45
C ILE A 15 10.25 0.89 7.96
N THR A 16 9.99 1.69 9.00
CA THR A 16 11.04 2.50 9.63
C THR A 16 12.10 1.62 10.29
N LEU A 17 11.71 0.50 10.92
CA LEU A 17 12.65 -0.49 11.45
C LEU A 17 13.51 -1.11 10.33
N ARG A 18 12.90 -1.51 9.21
CA ARG A 18 13.66 -2.11 8.08
C ARG A 18 14.65 -1.15 7.45
N LEU A 19 14.30 0.13 7.37
CA LEU A 19 15.20 1.16 6.85
C LEU A 19 16.38 1.42 7.78
N ASP A 20 16.16 1.35 9.10
CA ASP A 20 17.24 1.44 10.09
C ASP A 20 18.20 0.25 9.97
N GLU A 21 17.69 -0.97 9.72
CA GLU A 21 18.50 -2.18 9.47
C GLU A 21 19.28 -2.11 8.15
N ALA A 22 18.66 -1.59 7.08
CA ALA A 22 19.25 -1.56 5.75
C ALA A 22 20.32 -0.47 5.56
N GLY A 23 20.29 0.59 6.37
CA GLY A 23 21.26 1.69 6.32
C GLY A 23 21.02 2.69 5.18
N PRO A 24 21.88 3.72 5.06
CA PRO A 24 21.66 4.86 4.17
C PRO A 24 21.67 4.50 2.68
N ASP A 25 22.41 3.46 2.28
CA ASP A 25 22.53 3.02 0.88
C ASP A 25 21.21 2.42 0.34
N ALA A 26 20.23 2.17 1.22
CA ALA A 26 18.90 1.74 0.83
C ALA A 26 18.13 2.81 0.02
N ALA A 27 18.46 4.09 0.23
CA ALA A 27 17.66 5.21 -0.27
C ALA A 27 17.49 5.18 -1.80
N ASP A 28 18.53 4.80 -2.52
CA ASP A 28 18.60 4.92 -3.98
C ASP A 28 18.25 3.59 -4.69
N ARG A 29 17.80 2.57 -3.95
CA ARG A 29 17.33 1.31 -4.55
C ARG A 29 16.01 1.53 -5.27
N VAL A 30 15.91 1.01 -6.49
CA VAL A 30 14.71 1.08 -7.33
C VAL A 30 13.61 0.19 -6.75
N THR A 31 12.37 0.69 -6.79
CA THR A 31 11.17 -0.02 -6.33
C THR A 31 10.32 -0.50 -7.51
N PRO A 32 9.30 -1.35 -7.29
CA PRO A 32 8.32 -1.68 -8.31
C PRO A 32 7.51 -0.48 -8.83
N CYS A 33 7.51 0.66 -8.13
CA CYS A 33 6.88 1.91 -8.56
C CYS A 33 7.77 2.69 -9.54
N ASP A 34 8.20 2.07 -10.64
CA ASP A 34 9.10 2.71 -11.62
C ASP A 34 8.58 4.09 -12.07
N PRO A 35 9.37 5.19 -11.98
CA PRO A 35 10.83 5.27 -11.76
C PRO A 35 11.30 5.51 -10.32
N TRP A 36 10.47 5.26 -9.31
CA TRP A 36 10.74 5.69 -7.93
C TRP A 36 11.71 4.77 -7.18
N THR A 37 12.63 5.43 -6.46
CA THR A 37 13.51 4.81 -5.47
C THR A 37 12.80 4.63 -4.12
N VAL A 38 13.42 3.91 -3.18
CA VAL A 38 12.95 3.81 -1.79
C VAL A 38 12.70 5.19 -1.18
N ARG A 39 13.59 6.16 -1.43
CA ARG A 39 13.41 7.54 -0.96
C ARG A 39 12.17 8.20 -1.57
N ASP A 40 11.94 8.01 -2.87
CA ASP A 40 10.79 8.59 -3.55
C ASP A 40 9.48 7.99 -3.02
N VAL A 41 9.40 6.67 -2.83
CA VAL A 41 8.22 6.02 -2.24
C VAL A 41 7.96 6.52 -0.80
N LEU A 42 9.00 6.65 0.02
CA LEU A 42 8.87 7.23 1.37
C LEU A 42 8.44 8.70 1.33
N ALA A 43 8.94 9.46 0.36
CA ALA A 43 8.55 10.85 0.17
C ALA A 43 7.07 10.98 -0.17
N HIS A 44 6.54 10.10 -1.05
CA HIS A 44 5.12 10.05 -1.34
C HIS A 44 4.27 9.71 -0.11
N CYS A 45 4.63 8.65 0.63
CA CYS A 45 3.92 8.26 1.85
C CYS A 45 3.96 9.38 2.90
N SER A 46 5.13 9.98 3.14
CA SER A 46 5.30 11.07 4.09
C SER A 46 4.51 12.33 3.69
N GLY A 47 4.55 12.69 2.40
CA GLY A 47 3.83 13.84 1.85
C GLY A 47 2.33 13.70 1.96
N SER A 48 1.78 12.57 1.49
CA SER A 48 0.33 12.30 1.58
C SER A 48 -0.17 12.30 3.03
N MET A 49 0.60 11.72 3.97
CA MET A 49 0.27 11.73 5.40
C MET A 49 0.31 13.15 5.99
N LEU A 50 1.35 13.94 5.72
CA LEU A 50 1.43 15.33 6.15
C LEU A 50 0.24 16.14 5.62
N ARG A 51 -0.15 15.94 4.36
CA ARG A 51 -1.30 16.64 3.77
C ARG A 51 -2.63 16.27 4.40
N VAL A 52 -2.80 15.04 4.88
CA VAL A 52 -3.97 14.65 5.69
C VAL A 52 -4.00 15.45 7.00
N VAL A 53 -2.87 15.51 7.70
CA VAL A 53 -2.73 16.25 8.96
C VAL A 53 -3.01 17.75 8.76
N GLU A 54 -2.55 18.31 7.65
CA GLU A 54 -2.76 19.72 7.29
C GLU A 54 -4.14 20.00 6.65
N GLY A 55 -4.99 18.99 6.46
CA GLY A 55 -6.32 19.14 5.86
C GLY A 55 -6.30 19.58 4.39
N ARG A 56 -5.24 19.22 3.65
CA ARG A 56 -4.98 19.63 2.26
C ARG A 56 -4.67 18.47 1.33
N LEU A 57 -5.15 17.26 1.66
CA LEU A 57 -4.97 16.07 0.83
C LEU A 57 -5.50 16.30 -0.59
N HIS A 58 -4.66 16.08 -1.59
CA HIS A 58 -5.02 16.10 -3.00
C HIS A 58 -5.47 14.72 -3.49
N GLN A 59 -5.64 14.55 -4.80
CA GLN A 59 -5.97 13.25 -5.38
C GLN A 59 -4.70 12.38 -5.48
N PHE A 60 -4.86 11.10 -5.83
CA PHE A 60 -3.72 10.19 -6.04
C PHE A 60 -3.38 10.04 -7.52
N THR A 61 -3.47 11.14 -8.27
CA THR A 61 -3.07 11.17 -9.69
C THR A 61 -1.53 11.08 -9.80
N PRO A 62 -0.97 10.61 -10.92
CA PRO A 62 0.49 10.62 -11.12
C PRO A 62 1.13 11.99 -10.89
N GLU A 63 0.48 13.07 -11.34
CA GLU A 63 0.97 14.44 -11.17
C GLU A 63 0.97 14.86 -9.70
N ASP A 64 -0.12 14.61 -8.97
CA ASP A 64 -0.22 14.93 -7.55
C ASP A 64 0.78 14.13 -6.72
N ASN A 65 0.92 12.84 -7.03
CA ASN A 65 1.87 11.93 -6.40
C ASN A 65 3.33 12.41 -6.59
N GLU A 66 3.68 12.91 -7.78
CA GLU A 66 5.02 13.48 -8.05
C GLU A 66 5.28 14.78 -7.27
N ILE A 67 4.25 15.56 -6.89
CA ILE A 67 4.44 16.74 -6.02
C ILE A 67 4.97 16.31 -4.66
N ASP A 68 4.37 15.27 -4.05
CA ASP A 68 4.81 14.75 -2.74
C ASP A 68 6.29 14.33 -2.79
N VAL A 69 6.69 13.68 -3.88
CA VAL A 69 8.06 13.24 -4.13
C VAL A 69 8.99 14.42 -4.36
N ALA A 70 8.66 15.33 -5.29
CA ALA A 70 9.52 16.43 -5.71
C ALA A 70 9.88 17.38 -4.56
N GLU A 71 8.95 17.64 -3.64
CA GLU A 71 9.18 18.45 -2.44
C GLU A 71 10.27 17.88 -1.51
N ARG A 72 10.45 16.55 -1.52
CA ARG A 72 11.31 15.79 -0.60
C ARG A 72 12.50 15.12 -1.27
N ARG A 73 12.56 15.05 -2.61
CA ARG A 73 13.58 14.31 -3.36
C ARG A 73 15.02 14.70 -2.99
N ALA A 74 15.24 15.99 -2.70
CA ALA A 74 16.55 16.51 -2.29
C ALA A 74 16.89 16.26 -0.80
N TRP A 75 15.94 15.76 0.00
CA TRP A 75 16.14 15.57 1.43
C TRP A 75 16.94 14.29 1.71
N PRO A 76 17.78 14.28 2.75
CA PRO A 76 18.43 13.04 3.18
C PRO A 76 17.40 12.03 3.72
N LEU A 77 17.60 10.73 3.46
CA LEU A 77 16.67 9.66 3.86
C LEU A 77 16.24 9.75 5.33
N PRO A 78 17.13 10.00 6.32
CA PRO A 78 16.71 10.16 7.71
C PRO A 78 15.63 11.23 7.90
N ARG A 79 15.70 12.36 7.21
CA ARG A 79 14.71 13.44 7.34
C ARG A 79 13.34 13.04 6.82
N VAL A 80 13.28 12.34 5.67
CA VAL A 80 12.00 11.87 5.10
C VAL A 80 11.38 10.80 6.00
N ARG A 81 12.21 9.89 6.52
CA ARG A 81 11.79 8.85 7.45
C ARG A 81 11.27 9.43 8.77
N ASP A 82 11.93 10.46 9.30
CA ASP A 82 11.50 11.10 10.54
C ASP A 82 10.15 11.81 10.34
N GLU A 83 9.92 12.49 9.20
CA GLU A 83 8.60 13.06 8.86
C GLU A 83 7.50 11.98 8.77
N LEU A 84 7.78 10.85 8.12
CA LEU A 84 6.85 9.71 8.06
C LEU A 84 6.47 9.23 9.47
N ARG A 85 7.46 9.10 10.36
CA ARG A 85 7.27 8.65 11.74
C ARG A 85 6.46 9.66 12.56
N ASP A 86 6.81 10.93 12.46
CA ASP A 86 6.17 12.01 13.23
C ASP A 86 4.72 12.25 12.79
N THR A 87 4.40 11.97 11.52
CA THR A 87 3.04 12.11 10.97
C THR A 87 2.16 10.88 11.16
N ALA A 88 2.71 9.72 11.56
CA ALA A 88 1.98 8.46 11.67
C ALA A 88 0.78 8.51 12.63
N GLU A 89 1.04 8.88 13.88
CA GLU A 89 0.01 8.94 14.93
C GLU A 89 -1.07 10.01 14.64
N PRO A 90 -0.73 11.25 14.25
CA PRO A 90 -1.72 12.22 13.79
C PRO A 90 -2.56 11.71 12.62
N THR A 91 -1.94 11.10 11.60
CA THR A 91 -2.65 10.58 10.43
C THR A 91 -3.59 9.45 10.82
N ALA A 92 -3.16 8.52 11.68
CA ALA A 92 -4.00 7.42 12.15
C ALA A 92 -5.27 7.93 12.84
N ARG A 93 -5.20 9.01 13.62
CA ARG A 93 -6.39 9.66 14.21
C ARG A 93 -7.33 10.23 13.17
N HIS A 94 -6.80 10.83 12.10
CA HIS A 94 -7.62 11.31 10.99
C HIS A 94 -8.27 10.15 10.22
N VAL A 95 -7.55 9.05 10.00
CA VAL A 95 -8.07 7.83 9.37
C VAL A 95 -9.21 7.24 10.22
N ASP A 96 -9.01 7.12 11.53
CA ASP A 96 -10.02 6.64 12.48
C ASP A 96 -11.30 7.48 12.46
N ALA A 97 -11.14 8.81 12.48
CA ALA A 97 -12.25 9.77 12.45
C ALA A 97 -12.96 9.87 11.08
N ALA A 98 -12.31 9.42 10.00
CA ALA A 98 -12.84 9.54 8.63
C ALA A 98 -13.82 8.43 8.24
N HIS A 99 -14.01 7.43 9.10
CA HIS A 99 -14.99 6.34 8.93
C HIS A 99 -15.01 5.73 7.52
N GLY A 100 -13.85 5.26 7.05
CA GLY A 100 -13.72 4.59 5.75
C GLY A 100 -13.20 5.49 4.62
N ARG A 101 -13.40 6.82 4.71
CA ARG A 101 -13.02 7.75 3.64
C ARG A 101 -11.51 7.83 3.38
N LEU A 102 -10.68 7.46 4.36
CA LEU A 102 -9.22 7.47 4.25
C LEU A 102 -8.60 6.07 4.27
N ASP A 103 -9.40 5.00 4.17
CA ASP A 103 -8.87 3.64 4.20
C ASP A 103 -7.94 3.35 3.02
N GLY A 104 -8.21 3.98 1.86
CA GLY A 104 -7.34 3.91 0.68
C GLY A 104 -5.94 4.48 0.93
N LEU A 105 -5.80 5.52 1.76
CA LEU A 105 -4.50 6.07 2.15
C LEU A 105 -3.72 5.06 3.01
N ALA A 106 -4.36 4.52 4.05
CA ALA A 106 -3.72 3.53 4.92
C ALA A 106 -3.28 2.26 4.18
N LEU A 107 -4.15 1.76 3.29
CA LEU A 107 -3.82 0.68 2.36
C LEU A 107 -2.64 1.04 1.46
N GLY A 108 -2.65 2.22 0.85
CA GLY A 108 -1.56 2.70 -0.02
C GLY A 108 -0.22 2.74 0.70
N VAL A 109 -0.17 3.26 1.92
CA VAL A 109 1.05 3.30 2.74
C VAL A 109 1.57 1.88 3.03
N TRP A 110 0.68 0.94 3.36
CA TRP A 110 1.09 -0.45 3.62
C TRP A 110 1.57 -1.17 2.35
N VAL A 111 0.92 -0.95 1.20
CA VAL A 111 1.37 -1.48 -0.10
C VAL A 111 2.75 -0.92 -0.45
N HIS A 112 2.95 0.39 -0.30
CA HIS A 112 4.25 1.02 -0.53
C HIS A 112 5.34 0.57 0.44
N ALA A 113 4.99 0.21 1.67
CA ALA A 113 5.94 -0.47 2.56
C ALA A 113 6.37 -1.83 2.00
N GLY A 114 5.48 -2.56 1.31
CA GLY A 114 5.81 -3.77 0.55
C GLY A 114 6.71 -3.51 -0.65
N ASP A 115 6.43 -2.46 -1.43
CA ASP A 115 7.30 -2.02 -2.54
C ASP A 115 8.74 -1.75 -2.05
N ILE A 116 8.88 -1.13 -0.86
CA ILE A 116 10.19 -0.89 -0.24
C ILE A 116 10.82 -2.20 0.25
N ARG A 117 10.08 -3.10 0.93
CA ARG A 117 10.62 -4.41 1.36
C ARG A 117 11.18 -5.19 0.18
N GLN A 118 10.49 -5.20 -0.96
CA GLN A 118 11.00 -5.82 -2.18
C GLN A 118 12.30 -5.17 -2.64
N ALA A 119 12.39 -3.84 -2.69
CA ALA A 119 13.63 -3.13 -3.04
C ALA A 119 14.78 -3.42 -2.05
N LEU A 120 14.46 -3.73 -0.80
CA LEU A 120 15.43 -4.16 0.22
C LEU A 120 15.86 -5.63 0.07
N GLY A 121 15.19 -6.42 -0.78
CA GLY A 121 15.43 -7.86 -0.94
C GLY A 121 14.75 -8.72 0.12
N ILE A 122 13.72 -8.18 0.79
CA ILE A 122 12.95 -8.88 1.81
C ILE A 122 11.74 -9.53 1.14
N GLU A 123 11.74 -10.85 1.10
CA GLU A 123 10.66 -11.66 0.54
C GLU A 123 10.15 -12.67 1.59
N PRO A 124 8.83 -12.95 1.64
CA PRO A 124 7.75 -12.31 0.88
C PRO A 124 7.49 -10.85 1.29
N ALA A 125 7.46 -9.93 0.32
CA ALA A 125 7.38 -8.49 0.55
C ALA A 125 6.04 -8.01 1.16
N TYR A 126 4.93 -8.69 0.85
CA TYR A 126 3.59 -8.30 1.32
C TYR A 126 3.01 -9.22 2.40
N ARG A 127 3.73 -10.26 2.84
CA ARG A 127 3.37 -11.02 4.05
C ARG A 127 4.03 -10.41 5.28
N SER A 128 3.77 -9.12 5.50
CA SER A 128 4.27 -8.36 6.64
C SER A 128 3.22 -8.29 7.76
N PRO A 129 3.58 -7.82 8.97
CA PRO A 129 2.59 -7.42 9.97
C PRO A 129 1.48 -6.56 9.35
N GLY A 130 0.24 -6.81 9.78
CA GLY A 130 -0.95 -6.16 9.24
C GLY A 130 -1.54 -6.79 7.98
N ALA A 131 -0.95 -7.86 7.42
CA ALA A 131 -1.47 -8.53 6.22
C ALA A 131 -2.95 -8.92 6.34
N ASP A 132 -3.39 -9.48 7.47
CA ASP A 132 -4.79 -9.86 7.66
C ASP A 132 -5.74 -8.65 7.62
N LEU A 133 -5.32 -7.52 8.21
CA LEU A 133 -6.07 -6.25 8.15
C LEU A 133 -6.11 -5.72 6.71
N ALA A 134 -4.98 -5.78 6.01
CA ALA A 134 -4.89 -5.36 4.61
C ALA A 134 -5.79 -6.21 3.70
N LEU A 135 -5.83 -7.54 3.89
CA LEU A 135 -6.70 -8.42 3.11
C LEU A 135 -8.18 -8.08 3.28
N GLY A 136 -8.63 -7.84 4.51
CA GLY A 136 -10.01 -7.41 4.77
C GLY A 136 -10.33 -6.05 4.12
N LEU A 137 -9.43 -5.08 4.26
CA LEU A 137 -9.60 -3.76 3.65
C LEU A 137 -9.54 -3.80 2.11
N LEU A 138 -8.74 -4.69 1.52
CA LEU A 138 -8.70 -4.91 0.08
C LEU A 138 -9.97 -5.58 -0.43
N GLU A 139 -10.54 -6.54 0.32
CA GLU A 139 -11.84 -7.12 0.02
C GLU A 139 -12.93 -6.04 0.02
N ASP A 140 -12.99 -5.21 1.06
CA ASP A 140 -13.95 -4.10 1.15
C ASP A 140 -13.76 -3.09 0.02
N ARG A 141 -12.51 -2.70 -0.25
CA ARG A 141 -12.18 -1.77 -1.34
C ARG A 141 -12.55 -2.35 -2.70
N SER A 142 -12.48 -3.67 -2.89
CA SER A 142 -12.82 -4.32 -4.15
C SER A 142 -14.30 -4.19 -4.52
N ARG A 143 -15.19 -3.87 -3.58
CA ARG A 143 -16.62 -3.66 -3.84
C ARG A 143 -16.94 -2.54 -4.82
N ARG A 144 -15.96 -1.70 -5.15
CA ARG A 144 -16.06 -0.68 -6.22
C ARG A 144 -15.91 -1.24 -7.64
N LEU A 145 -15.48 -2.48 -7.78
CA LEU A 145 -15.25 -3.14 -9.06
C LEU A 145 -16.51 -3.90 -9.50
N ASP A 146 -16.80 -3.85 -10.80
CA ASP A 146 -17.91 -4.59 -11.42
C ASP A 146 -17.51 -6.02 -11.81
N VAL A 147 -17.00 -6.76 -10.83
CA VAL A 147 -16.58 -8.18 -10.95
C VAL A 147 -17.19 -9.01 -9.83
N GLY A 148 -17.15 -10.33 -9.96
CA GLY A 148 -17.47 -11.26 -8.89
C GLY A 148 -16.44 -12.38 -8.84
N VAL A 149 -15.50 -12.34 -7.89
CA VAL A 149 -14.43 -13.34 -7.78
C VAL A 149 -14.40 -13.94 -6.39
N ALA A 150 -14.58 -15.27 -6.31
CA ALA A 150 -14.28 -16.02 -5.10
C ALA A 150 -12.76 -16.25 -5.01
N ALA A 151 -12.11 -15.66 -4.01
CA ALA A 151 -10.67 -15.73 -3.85
C ALA A 151 -10.27 -16.58 -2.64
N THR A 152 -9.24 -17.42 -2.80
CA THR A 152 -8.54 -18.11 -1.71
C THR A 152 -7.11 -17.59 -1.65
N ILE A 153 -6.82 -16.75 -0.65
CA ILE A 153 -5.51 -16.13 -0.46
C ILE A 153 -4.85 -16.72 0.78
N ASP A 154 -3.81 -17.54 0.61
CA ASP A 154 -3.15 -18.26 1.72
C ASP A 154 -4.12 -19.08 2.60
N GLY A 155 -5.20 -19.59 1.99
CA GLY A 155 -6.27 -20.33 2.67
C GLY A 155 -7.42 -19.46 3.17
N THR A 156 -7.23 -18.14 3.27
CA THR A 156 -8.28 -17.17 3.63
C THR A 156 -9.25 -16.98 2.46
N GLN A 157 -10.54 -17.09 2.73
CA GLN A 157 -11.60 -16.91 1.73
C GLN A 157 -12.02 -15.43 1.68
N LEU A 158 -11.98 -14.82 0.49
CA LEU A 158 -12.45 -13.46 0.23
C LEU A 158 -13.45 -13.47 -0.93
N THR A 159 -14.37 -12.50 -0.95
CA THR A 159 -15.28 -12.25 -2.07
C THR A 159 -14.98 -10.88 -2.67
N LEU A 160 -14.37 -10.86 -3.85
CA LEU A 160 -13.93 -9.63 -4.50
C LEU A 160 -15.00 -9.12 -5.48
N GLY A 161 -15.18 -7.80 -5.51
CA GLY A 161 -16.09 -7.12 -6.42
C GLY A 161 -17.54 -7.02 -5.92
N SER A 162 -18.38 -6.36 -6.70
CA SER A 162 -19.79 -6.08 -6.36
C SER A 162 -20.79 -7.13 -6.86
N ARG A 163 -20.38 -8.01 -7.79
CA ARG A 163 -21.25 -9.04 -8.37
C ARG A 163 -21.14 -10.36 -7.61
N ASP A 164 -22.14 -11.23 -7.80
CA ASP A 164 -22.06 -12.61 -7.34
C ASP A 164 -20.87 -13.32 -8.01
N PRO A 165 -20.10 -14.16 -7.29
CA PRO A 165 -18.94 -14.82 -7.85
C PRO A 165 -19.21 -15.69 -9.08
N ASP A 166 -18.68 -15.26 -10.23
CA ASP A 166 -18.59 -16.03 -11.48
C ASP A 166 -17.14 -16.34 -11.88
N GLY A 167 -16.16 -15.73 -11.19
CA GLY A 167 -14.74 -15.99 -11.27
C GLY A 167 -14.13 -16.62 -10.01
N ARG A 168 -12.88 -17.06 -10.15
CA ARG A 168 -12.10 -17.69 -9.07
C ARG A 168 -10.63 -17.25 -9.13
N LEU A 169 -10.07 -16.96 -7.96
CA LEU A 169 -8.65 -16.66 -7.76
C LEU A 169 -8.08 -17.56 -6.66
N ILE A 170 -6.95 -18.22 -6.91
CA ILE A 170 -6.19 -18.92 -5.87
C ILE A 170 -4.74 -18.49 -5.96
N CYS A 171 -4.22 -17.85 -4.90
CA CYS A 171 -2.83 -17.45 -4.83
C CYS A 171 -2.38 -17.19 -3.39
N ASN A 172 -1.15 -16.72 -3.23
CA ASN A 172 -0.65 -16.24 -1.94
C ASN A 172 -0.85 -14.73 -1.79
N THR A 173 -0.68 -14.22 -0.57
CA THR A 173 -0.83 -12.78 -0.26
C THR A 173 0.06 -11.89 -1.13
N ASP A 174 1.30 -12.32 -1.41
CA ASP A 174 2.26 -11.54 -2.20
C ASP A 174 1.79 -11.36 -3.65
N THR A 175 1.39 -12.46 -4.29
CA THR A 175 0.77 -12.47 -5.61
C THR A 175 -0.51 -11.65 -5.65
N PHE A 176 -1.39 -11.79 -4.64
CA PHE A 176 -2.64 -11.05 -4.58
C PHE A 176 -2.43 -9.54 -4.49
N VAL A 177 -1.56 -9.09 -3.58
CA VAL A 177 -1.31 -7.66 -3.38
C VAL A 177 -0.65 -7.07 -4.62
N ARG A 178 0.33 -7.75 -5.23
CA ARG A 178 0.93 -7.32 -6.50
C ARG A 178 -0.12 -7.14 -7.59
N LEU A 179 -0.99 -8.15 -7.74
CA LEU A 179 -2.07 -8.14 -8.73
C LEU A 179 -2.97 -6.92 -8.56
N VAL A 180 -3.56 -6.74 -7.37
CA VAL A 180 -4.52 -5.64 -7.14
C VAL A 180 -3.86 -4.26 -7.12
N ALA A 181 -2.56 -4.19 -6.84
CA ALA A 181 -1.80 -2.95 -6.91
C ALA A 181 -1.23 -2.68 -8.31
N GLY A 182 -1.40 -3.57 -9.30
CA GLY A 182 -0.87 -3.36 -10.65
C GLY A 182 0.66 -3.49 -10.74
N ARG A 183 1.26 -4.26 -9.83
CA ARG A 183 2.64 -4.74 -9.96
C ARG A 183 2.61 -6.08 -10.68
N ASP A 184 3.74 -6.50 -11.25
CA ASP A 184 3.85 -7.85 -11.83
C ASP A 184 3.60 -8.92 -10.75
N PRO A 185 2.50 -9.69 -10.81
CA PRO A 185 2.19 -10.72 -9.83
C PRO A 185 2.88 -12.06 -10.14
N GLY A 186 3.56 -12.16 -11.28
CA GLY A 186 3.95 -13.43 -11.87
C GLY A 186 2.74 -14.24 -12.35
N PRO A 187 2.90 -15.56 -12.52
CA PRO A 187 1.79 -16.44 -12.91
C PRO A 187 0.69 -16.47 -11.84
N VAL A 188 -0.57 -16.27 -12.26
CA VAL A 188 -1.74 -16.32 -11.38
C VAL A 188 -2.79 -17.29 -11.91
N GLU A 189 -3.37 -18.09 -11.02
CA GLU A 189 -4.56 -18.91 -11.33
C GLU A 189 -5.81 -18.05 -11.16
N LEU A 190 -6.17 -17.32 -12.21
CA LEU A 190 -7.37 -16.49 -12.30
C LEU A 190 -8.30 -17.00 -13.40
N ILE A 191 -9.58 -17.14 -13.07
CA ILE A 191 -10.64 -17.59 -13.99
C ILE A 191 -11.81 -16.61 -13.87
N GLY A 192 -12.45 -16.28 -14.99
CA GLY A 192 -13.71 -15.53 -15.02
C GLY A 192 -13.57 -13.99 -15.13
N CYS A 193 -12.37 -13.44 -14.97
CA CYS A 193 -12.05 -12.05 -15.29
C CYS A 193 -10.58 -11.89 -15.71
N ASP A 194 -10.25 -10.72 -16.26
CA ASP A 194 -8.87 -10.37 -16.59
C ASP A 194 -8.15 -9.81 -15.34
N PRO A 195 -6.82 -9.99 -15.20
CA PRO A 195 -6.05 -9.39 -14.12
C PRO A 195 -6.25 -7.87 -13.98
N ALA A 196 -6.43 -7.18 -15.10
CA ALA A 196 -6.66 -5.74 -15.15
C ALA A 196 -7.99 -5.32 -14.50
N ASP A 197 -8.98 -6.22 -14.44
CA ASP A 197 -10.28 -5.95 -13.82
C ASP A 197 -10.20 -5.89 -12.28
N LEU A 198 -9.08 -6.37 -11.70
CA LEU A 198 -8.85 -6.43 -10.25
C LEU A 198 -7.99 -5.28 -9.70
N LEU A 199 -7.64 -4.29 -10.52
CA LEU A 199 -6.79 -3.16 -10.09
C LEU A 199 -7.52 -2.24 -9.10
N LEU A 200 -6.90 -2.01 -7.94
CA LEU A 200 -7.44 -1.25 -6.82
C LEU A 200 -6.75 0.10 -6.55
N PHE A 201 -5.69 0.44 -7.28
CA PHE A 201 -4.87 1.63 -7.06
C PHE A 201 -4.50 2.35 -8.37
N THR A 202 -5.52 2.61 -9.20
CA THR A 202 -5.44 3.32 -10.48
C THR A 202 -5.86 4.77 -10.35
#